data_AF-A0A7M1BA64-F1
#
_entry.id   AF-A0A7M1BA64-F1
#
_cell.length_a   1.000
_cell.length_b   1.000
_cell.length_c   1.000
_cell.angle_alpha   90.00
_cell.angle_beta   90.00
_cell.angle_gamma   90.00
#
_symmetry.space_group_name_H-M   'P 1'
#
loop_
_entity.id
_entity.type
_entity.pdbx_description
1 polymer ?
#
loop_
_entity_poly.entity_id
_entity_poly.type
_entity_poly.pdbx_seq_one_letter_code
_entity_poly.pdbx_strand_id
1 'polypeptide(L)'
;MKTRFSSLVTIKKNMLQKSERVLQQANKNLQNAKNALQESLMALDEITLPKEGSMAEFLANRSLLDAQRSLIEYNEKWVTYAQKEVADAKEQLKHDMIEYEKFKYLELQEIEKVLKAQKLQEAKDLDEVALMTHGKKIKMRQAS
;
A
#
# COMPACT_ATOMS: atom_id res chain seq x y z
N MET A 1 16.94 -1.31 -19.16
CA MET A 1 16.64 -2.50 -19.97
C MET A 1 15.24 -2.97 -19.62
N LYS A 2 14.39 -3.29 -20.61
CA LYS A 2 13.14 -4.01 -20.33
C LYS A 2 13.47 -5.49 -20.20
N THR A 3 13.10 -6.10 -19.08
CA THR A 3 13.26 -7.53 -18.82
C THR A 3 11.95 -8.26 -19.13
N ARG A 4 11.96 -9.59 -19.04
CA ARG A 4 10.72 -10.38 -19.14
C ARG A 4 9.78 -10.12 -17.97
N PHE A 5 10.31 -9.63 -16.84
CA PHE A 5 9.56 -9.33 -15.62
C PHE A 5 9.05 -7.89 -15.53
N SER A 6 9.53 -6.94 -16.34
CA SER A 6 9.16 -5.52 -16.23
C SER A 6 7.64 -5.26 -16.27
N SER A 7 6.90 -6.00 -17.10
CA SER A 7 5.44 -5.91 -17.15
C SER A 7 4.79 -6.40 -15.86
N LEU A 8 5.29 -7.50 -15.27
CA LEU A 8 4.78 -8.06 -14.02
C LEU A 8 5.09 -7.16 -12.83
N VAL A 9 6.30 -6.60 -12.76
CA VAL A 9 6.68 -5.61 -11.73
C VAL A 9 5.76 -4.40 -11.78
N THR A 10 5.44 -3.91 -12.98
CA THR A 10 4.52 -2.78 -13.16
C THR A 10 3.10 -3.11 -12.67
N ILE A 11 2.58 -4.30 -13.02
CA ILE A 11 1.26 -4.75 -12.57
C ILE A 11 1.23 -4.87 -11.04
N LYS A 12 2.24 -5.51 -10.44
CA LYS A 12 2.33 -5.67 -8.98
C LYS A 12 2.48 -4.34 -8.25
N LYS A 13 3.21 -3.38 -8.82
CA LYS A 13 3.30 -2.02 -8.30
C LYS A 13 1.93 -1.33 -8.28
N ASN A 14 1.16 -1.47 -9.34
CA ASN A 14 -0.19 -0.90 -9.40
C ASN A 14 -1.14 -1.56 -8.39
N MET A 15 -1.01 -2.87 -8.17
CA MET A 15 -1.76 -3.58 -7.13
C MET A 15 -1.39 -3.08 -5.73
N LEU A 16 -0.09 -2.95 -5.44
CA LEU A 16 0.41 -2.38 -4.19
C LEU A 16 -0.19 -0.98 -3.94
N GLN A 17 -0.11 -0.08 -4.92
CA GLN A 17 -0.68 1.25 -4.82
C GLN A 17 -2.20 1.25 -4.61
N LYS A 18 -2.92 0.29 -5.21
CA LYS A 18 -4.35 0.13 -4.97
C LYS A 18 -4.62 -0.27 -3.53
N SER A 19 -3.86 -1.22 -2.98
CA SER A 19 -4.00 -1.68 -1.59
C SER A 19 -3.61 -0.59 -0.59
N GLU A 20 -2.64 0.26 -0.90
CA GLU A 20 -2.31 1.45 -0.10
C GLU A 20 -3.49 2.43 -0.02
N ARG A 21 -4.14 2.70 -1.16
CA ARG A 21 -5.34 3.57 -1.20
C ARG A 21 -6.50 2.98 -0.41
N VAL A 22 -6.70 1.67 -0.49
CA VAL A 22 -7.73 0.96 0.29
C VAL A 22 -7.45 1.11 1.79
N LEU A 23 -6.20 0.93 2.22
CA LEU A 23 -5.82 1.12 3.63
C LEU A 23 -6.02 2.58 4.08
N GLN A 24 -5.67 3.56 3.25
CA GLN A 24 -5.91 4.98 3.55
C GLN A 24 -7.40 5.27 3.74
N GLN A 25 -8.25 4.73 2.85
CA GLN A 25 -9.70 4.89 2.95
C GLN A 25 -10.26 4.19 4.20
N ALA A 26 -9.81 2.97 4.51
CA ALA A 26 -10.23 2.24 5.71
C ALA A 26 -9.86 3.00 6.99
N ASN A 27 -8.65 3.58 7.07
CA ASN A 27 -8.26 4.41 8.21
C ASN A 27 -9.13 5.67 8.34
N LYS A 28 -9.47 6.32 7.20
CA LYS A 28 -10.38 7.46 7.21
C LYS A 28 -11.77 7.06 7.72
N ASN A 29 -12.30 5.92 7.27
CA ASN A 29 -13.58 5.39 7.74
C ASN A 29 -13.56 5.11 9.24
N LEU A 30 -12.49 4.50 9.75
CA LEU A 30 -12.30 4.26 11.18
C LEU A 30 -12.27 5.56 11.98
N GLN A 31 -11.56 6.58 11.49
CA GLN A 31 -11.53 7.87 12.17
C GLN A 31 -12.92 8.53 12.20
N ASN A 32 -13.65 8.49 11.09
CA ASN A 32 -15.01 9.01 11.03
C ASN A 32 -15.94 8.26 11.99
N ALA A 33 -15.84 6.93 12.08
CA ALA A 33 -16.61 6.12 13.01
C ALA A 33 -16.32 6.48 14.47
N LYS A 34 -15.04 6.69 14.82
CA LYS A 34 -14.64 7.11 16.16
C LYS A 34 -15.16 8.50 16.50
N ASN A 35 -15.09 9.44 15.56
CA ASN A 35 -15.64 10.78 15.74
C ASN A 35 -17.16 10.74 15.96
N ALA A 36 -17.89 9.96 15.15
CA ALA A 36 -19.35 9.81 15.31
C ALA A 36 -19.73 9.20 16.66
N LEU A 37 -18.96 8.21 17.15
CA LEU A 37 -19.14 7.65 18.48
C LEU A 37 -18.88 8.71 19.56
N GLN A 38 -17.80 9.48 19.44
CA GLN A 38 -17.48 10.55 20.38
C GLN A 38 -18.58 11.63 20.41
N GLU A 39 -19.06 12.08 19.26
CA GLU A 39 -20.17 13.02 19.13
C GLU A 39 -21.44 12.47 19.80
N SER A 40 -21.71 11.17 19.64
CA SER A 40 -22.86 10.52 20.29
C SER A 40 -22.72 10.45 21.81
N LEU A 41 -21.51 10.23 22.32
CA LEU A 41 -21.25 10.25 23.76
C LEU A 41 -21.40 11.66 24.33
N MET A 42 -20.88 12.69 23.63
CA MET A 42 -21.04 14.09 24.03
C MET A 42 -22.53 14.50 24.04
N ALA A 43 -23.28 14.12 23.01
CA ALA A 43 -24.71 14.39 22.95
C ALA A 43 -25.50 13.69 24.07
N LEU A 44 -25.04 12.54 24.56
CA LEU A 44 -25.65 11.89 25.73
C LEU A 44 -25.40 12.69 27.02
N ASP A 45 -24.19 13.20 27.21
CA ASP A 45 -23.82 14.02 28.38
C ASP A 45 -24.57 15.35 28.42
N GLU A 46 -24.95 15.89 27.27
CA GLU A 46 -25.76 17.12 27.16
C GLU A 46 -27.24 16.91 27.51
N ILE A 47 -27.74 15.67 27.56
CA ILE A 47 -29.14 15.40 27.92
C ILE A 47 -29.35 15.62 29.42
N THR A 48 -30.02 16.72 29.76
CA THR A 48 -30.43 17.00 31.14
C THR A 48 -31.71 16.26 31.50
N LEU A 49 -31.72 15.60 32.66
CA LEU A 49 -32.91 14.96 33.21
C LEU A 49 -33.84 16.00 33.86
N PRO A 50 -35.15 16.01 33.54
CA PRO A 50 -36.11 16.85 34.24
C PRO A 50 -36.22 16.39 35.71
N LYS A 51 -36.17 17.35 36.64
CA LYS A 51 -36.37 17.09 38.08
C LYS A 51 -37.83 17.26 38.49
N GLU A 52 -38.57 18.02 37.71
CA GLU A 52 -39.98 18.37 37.86
C GLU A 52 -40.60 18.49 36.47
N GLY A 53 -41.93 18.37 36.38
CA GLY A 53 -42.63 18.43 35.10
C GLY A 53 -43.81 17.47 35.01
N SER A 54 -44.45 17.45 33.85
CA SER A 54 -45.54 16.53 33.53
C SER A 54 -45.00 15.14 33.19
N MET A 55 -45.79 14.09 33.44
CA MET A 55 -45.42 12.71 33.08
C MET A 55 -45.04 12.56 31.60
N ALA A 56 -45.66 13.34 30.70
CA ALA A 56 -45.34 13.33 29.28
C ALA A 56 -43.90 13.78 29.00
N GLU A 57 -43.38 14.77 29.73
CA GLU A 57 -42.00 15.25 29.59
C GLU A 57 -40.98 14.20 30.06
N PHE A 58 -41.28 13.49 31.16
CA PHE A 58 -40.45 12.37 31.61
C PHE A 58 -40.40 11.23 30.58
N LEU A 59 -41.54 10.89 29.97
CA LEU A 59 -41.61 9.86 28.93
C LEU A 59 -40.84 10.27 27.67
N ALA A 60 -40.94 11.53 27.25
CA ALA A 60 -40.20 12.06 26.12
C ALA A 60 -38.69 12.02 26.35
N ASN A 61 -38.23 12.44 27.53
CA ASN A 61 -36.80 12.40 27.89
C ASN A 61 -36.27 10.97 27.96
N ARG A 62 -37.06 10.03 28.52
CA ARG A 62 -36.71 8.61 28.49
C ARG A 62 -36.55 8.09 27.07
N SER A 63 -37.50 8.40 26.18
CA SER A 63 -37.42 7.97 24.78
C SER A 63 -36.20 8.55 24.07
N LEU A 64 -35.82 9.79 24.39
CA LEU A 64 -34.61 10.42 23.86
C LEU A 64 -33.35 9.69 24.35
N LEU A 65 -33.25 9.37 25.64
CA LEU A 65 -32.13 8.62 26.21
C LEU A 65 -32.00 7.22 25.61
N ASP A 66 -33.13 6.51 25.45
CA ASP A 66 -33.14 5.17 24.86
C ASP A 66 -32.67 5.22 23.39
N ALA A 67 -33.14 6.21 22.61
CA ALA A 67 -32.68 6.43 21.24
C ALA A 67 -31.17 6.75 21.18
N GLN A 68 -30.68 7.61 22.06
CA GLN A 68 -29.27 7.98 22.11
C GLN A 68 -28.38 6.79 22.47
N ARG A 69 -28.81 5.94 23.42
CA ARG A 69 -28.10 4.70 23.77
C ARG A 69 -28.05 3.72 22.61
N SER A 70 -29.15 3.55 21.87
CA SER A 70 -29.16 2.71 20.66
C SER A 70 -28.21 3.24 19.57
N LEU A 71 -28.11 4.56 19.42
CA LEU A 71 -27.16 5.18 18.49
C LEU A 71 -25.70 4.94 18.88
N ILE A 72 -25.39 5.06 20.18
CA ILE A 72 -24.06 4.74 20.71
C ILE A 72 -23.70 3.29 20.44
N GLU A 73 -24.60 2.34 20.75
CA GLU A 73 -24.37 0.92 20.51
C GLU A 73 -24.13 0.62 19.01
N TYR A 74 -24.88 1.29 18.12
CA TYR A 74 -24.65 1.19 16.68
C TYR A 74 -23.26 1.71 16.29
N ASN A 75 -22.86 2.87 16.80
CA ASN A 75 -21.57 3.49 16.50
C ASN A 75 -20.39 2.66 17.07
N GLU A 76 -20.54 2.03 18.23
CA GLU A 76 -19.54 1.10 18.77
C GLU A 76 -19.34 -0.13 17.87
N LYS A 77 -20.44 -0.73 17.40
CA LYS A 77 -20.39 -1.82 16.42
C LYS A 77 -19.74 -1.37 15.12
N TRP A 78 -20.04 -0.16 14.67
CA TRP A 78 -19.46 0.42 13.46
C TRP A 78 -17.95 0.66 13.59
N VAL A 79 -17.49 1.18 14.73
CA VAL A 79 -16.06 1.31 15.04
C VAL A 79 -15.38 -0.06 15.00
N THR A 80 -16.00 -1.07 15.61
CA THR A 80 -15.45 -2.44 15.65
C THR A 80 -15.33 -3.03 14.24
N TYR A 81 -16.35 -2.82 13.41
CA TYR A 81 -16.32 -3.22 11.99
C TYR A 81 -15.19 -2.51 11.23
N ALA A 82 -15.09 -1.19 11.35
CA ALA A 82 -14.05 -0.41 10.67
C ALA A 82 -12.63 -0.77 11.14
N GLN A 83 -12.45 -1.15 12.42
CA GLN A 83 -11.18 -1.66 12.93
C GLN A 83 -10.78 -2.97 12.24
N LYS A 84 -11.75 -3.87 12.04
CA LYS A 84 -11.52 -5.12 11.32
C LYS A 84 -11.17 -4.85 9.86
N GLU A 85 -11.89 -3.96 9.17
CA GLU A 85 -11.56 -3.57 7.79
C GLU A 85 -10.13 -3.02 7.66
N VAL A 86 -9.68 -2.22 8.63
CA VAL A 86 -8.29 -1.73 8.66
C VAL A 86 -7.29 -2.88 8.85
N ALA A 87 -7.60 -3.86 9.70
CA ALA A 87 -6.74 -5.03 9.88
C ALA A 87 -6.63 -5.84 8.59
N ASP A 88 -7.76 -6.15 7.95
CA ASP A 88 -7.80 -6.91 6.70
C ASP A 88 -7.06 -6.15 5.57
N ALA A 89 -7.24 -4.83 5.47
CA ALA A 89 -6.53 -4.01 4.49
C ALA A 89 -5.01 -3.97 4.74
N LYS A 90 -4.55 -4.00 6.01
CA LYS A 90 -3.12 -4.08 6.34
C LYS A 90 -2.53 -5.42 5.94
N GLU A 91 -3.25 -6.52 6.17
CA GLU A 91 -2.79 -7.85 5.75
C GLU A 91 -2.68 -7.95 4.23
N GLN A 92 -3.68 -7.45 3.51
CA GLN A 92 -3.66 -7.41 2.05
C GLN A 92 -2.48 -6.57 1.53
N LEU A 93 -2.26 -5.38 2.10
CA LEU A 93 -1.12 -4.54 1.74
C LEU A 93 0.22 -5.26 1.95
N LYS A 94 0.37 -5.95 3.08
CA LYS A 94 1.58 -6.74 3.38
C LYS A 94 1.79 -7.83 2.34
N HIS A 95 0.74 -8.54 1.93
CA HIS A 95 0.82 -9.57 0.89
C HIS A 95 1.27 -8.98 -0.46
N ASP A 96 0.63 -7.89 -0.89
CA ASP A 96 0.95 -7.23 -2.16
C ASP A 96 2.37 -6.64 -2.18
N MET A 97 2.86 -6.15 -1.04
CA MET A 97 4.24 -5.67 -0.88
C MET A 97 5.26 -6.81 -1.02
N ILE A 98 5.01 -7.95 -0.39
CA ILE A 98 5.86 -9.14 -0.52
C ILE A 98 5.92 -9.60 -1.98
N GLU A 99 4.76 -9.66 -2.65
CA GLU A 99 4.70 -10.07 -4.06
C GLU A 99 5.45 -9.08 -4.96
N TYR A 100 5.27 -7.78 -4.77
CA TYR A 100 6.01 -6.76 -5.53
C TYR A 100 7.53 -6.91 -5.39
N GLU A 101 8.04 -7.06 -4.16
CA GLU A 101 9.47 -7.23 -3.91
C GLU A 101 10.03 -8.53 -4.50
N LYS A 102 9.26 -9.63 -4.49
CA LYS A 102 9.66 -10.88 -5.18
C LYS A 102 9.91 -10.66 -6.67
N PHE A 103 8.98 -10.02 -7.37
CA PHE A 103 9.11 -9.78 -8.81
C PHE A 103 10.24 -8.78 -9.13
N LYS A 104 10.42 -7.77 -8.28
CA LYS A 104 11.52 -6.81 -8.40
C LYS A 104 12.88 -7.49 -8.24
N TYR A 105 13.00 -8.45 -7.32
CA TYR A 105 14.21 -9.24 -7.16
C TYR A 105 14.50 -10.11 -8.39
N LEU A 106 13.49 -10.76 -8.97
CA LEU A 106 13.64 -11.54 -10.20
C LEU A 106 14.09 -10.67 -11.38
N GLU A 107 13.53 -9.47 -11.51
CA GLU A 107 13.95 -8.50 -12.52
C GLU A 107 15.43 -8.11 -12.35
N LEU A 108 15.86 -7.83 -11.12
CA LEU A 108 17.24 -7.49 -10.82
C LEU A 108 18.22 -8.62 -11.21
N GLN A 109 17.87 -9.86 -10.90
CA GLN A 109 18.68 -11.02 -11.32
C GLN A 109 18.79 -11.15 -12.85
N GLU A 110 17.73 -10.85 -13.60
CA GLU A 110 17.77 -10.88 -15.07
C GLU A 110 18.65 -9.76 -15.63
N ILE A 111 18.56 -8.55 -15.07
CA ILE A 111 19.42 -7.40 -15.44
C ILE A 111 20.89 -7.74 -15.19
N GLU A 112 21.22 -8.31 -14.03
CA GLU A 112 22.59 -8.72 -13.72
C GLU A 112 23.15 -9.74 -14.70
N LYS A 113 22.33 -10.73 -15.11
CA LYS A 113 22.73 -11.71 -16.12
C LYS A 113 23.02 -11.06 -17.47
N VAL A 114 22.16 -10.14 -17.91
CA VAL A 114 22.35 -9.41 -19.17
C VAL A 114 23.61 -8.54 -19.10
N LEU A 115 23.83 -7.81 -18.00
CA LEU A 115 25.02 -6.99 -17.81
C LEU A 115 26.31 -7.83 -17.81
N LYS A 116 26.31 -9.01 -17.18
CA LYS A 116 27.47 -9.92 -17.22
C LYS A 116 27.75 -10.42 -18.63
N ALA A 117 26.71 -10.77 -19.39
CA ALA A 117 26.86 -11.20 -20.78
C ALA A 117 27.40 -10.08 -21.67
N GLN A 118 26.91 -8.84 -21.50
CA GLN A 118 27.40 -7.68 -22.22
C GLN A 118 28.86 -7.39 -21.91
N LYS A 119 29.25 -7.37 -20.63
CA LYS A 119 30.66 -7.17 -20.23
C LYS A 119 31.59 -8.22 -20.81
N LEU A 120 31.15 -9.47 -20.88
CA LEU A 120 31.94 -10.54 -21.48
C LEU A 120 32.10 -10.36 -22.99
N GLN A 121 31.04 -9.92 -23.68
CA GLN A 121 31.10 -9.61 -25.11
C GLN A 121 32.02 -8.42 -25.38
N GLU A 122 31.86 -7.33 -24.63
CA GLU A 122 32.69 -6.13 -24.74
C GLU A 122 34.18 -6.45 -24.52
N ALA A 123 34.50 -7.32 -23.57
CA ALA A 123 35.88 -7.77 -23.34
C ALA A 123 36.46 -8.55 -24.54
N LYS A 124 35.68 -9.45 -25.13
CA LYS A 124 36.10 -10.19 -26.35
C LYS A 124 36.29 -9.26 -27.54
N ASP A 125 35.37 -8.33 -27.73
CA ASP A 125 35.45 -7.35 -28.83
C ASP A 125 36.69 -6.45 -28.66
N LEU A 126 37.02 -6.06 -27.43
CA LEU A 126 38.25 -5.33 -27.10
C LEU A 126 39.51 -6.14 -27.41
N ASP A 127 39.54 -7.42 -27.06
CA ASP A 127 40.66 -8.33 -27.36
C ASP A 127 40.84 -8.51 -28.87
N GLU A 128 39.75 -8.67 -29.63
CA GLU A 128 39.79 -8.76 -31.10
C GLU A 128 40.32 -7.46 -31.73
N VAL A 129 39.86 -6.29 -31.27
CA VAL A 129 40.36 -4.99 -31.74
C VAL A 129 41.85 -4.82 -31.41
N ALA A 130 42.30 -5.25 -30.24
CA ALA A 130 43.70 -5.21 -29.84
C ALA A 130 44.57 -6.10 -30.76
N LEU A 131 44.13 -7.33 -31.05
CA LEU A 131 44.80 -8.24 -31.99
C LEU A 131 44.87 -7.66 -33.40
N MET A 132 43.77 -7.09 -33.91
CA MET A 132 43.73 -6.46 -35.23
C MET A 132 44.68 -5.27 -35.33
N THR A 133 44.75 -4.45 -34.28
CA THR A 133 45.63 -3.27 -34.22
C THR A 133 47.10 -3.68 -34.13
N HIS A 134 47.42 -4.68 -33.31
CA HIS A 134 48.77 -5.22 -33.19
C HIS A 134 49.22 -5.89 -34.51
N GLY A 135 48.35 -6.69 -35.13
CA GLY A 135 48.60 -7.32 -36.43
C GLY A 135 48.85 -6.32 -37.57
N LYS A 136 48.11 -5.21 -37.61
CA LYS A 136 48.38 -4.10 -38.55
C LYS A 136 49.74 -3.45 -38.32
N LYS A 137 50.16 -3.27 -37.07
CA LYS A 137 51.48 -2.71 -36.72
C LYS A 137 52.64 -3.61 -37.19
N ILE A 138 52.50 -4.93 -37.08
CA ILE A 138 53.50 -5.90 -37.55
C ILE A 138 53.60 -5.86 -39.08
N LYS A 139 52.47 -5.86 -39.80
CA LYS A 139 52.46 -5.78 -41.27
C LYS A 139 53.10 -4.49 -41.79
N MET A 140 52.88 -3.35 -41.13
CA MET A 140 53.56 -2.10 -41.50
C MET A 140 55.07 -2.12 -41.23
N ARG A 141 55.53 -2.84 -40.20
CA ARG A 141 56.97 -3.01 -39.90
C ARG A 141 57.71 -3.98 -40.81
N GLN A 142 57.02 -4.91 -41.46
CA GLN A 142 57.61 -5.85 -42.42
C GLN A 142 57.60 -5.33 -43.87
N ALA A 143 56.85 -4.26 -44.14
CA ALA A 143 56.77 -3.60 -45.45
C ALA A 143 57.65 -2.34 -45.55
N SER A 144 58.42 -2.02 -44.50
CA SER A 144 59.48 -0.99 -44.48
C SER A 144 60.83 -1.68 -44.40
#